data_AF-A0A8J3WHZ9-F1
#
_entry.id   AF-A0A8J3WHZ9-F1
#
_cell.length_a   1.000
_cell.length_b   1.000
_cell.length_c   1.000
_cell.angle_alpha   90.00
_cell.angle_beta   90.00
_cell.angle_gamma   90.00
#
_symmetry.space_group_name_H-M   'P 1'
#
loop_
_entity.id
_entity.type
_entity.pdbx_description
1 polymer ?
#
loop_
_entity_poly.entity_id
_entity_poly.type
_entity_poly.pdbx_seq_one_letter_code
_entity_poly.pdbx_strand_id
1 'polypeptide(L)'
;MGENLTPENALRHIDKVDRRARRPAREVGVTFLVTGFFTIVYWLAMSLGPGWSKLAVAAIWLALTVFSVVQTNRLGIQDREIAWAGKPTGPVTVTYGILTVVMLVVGMFLLPEDPGAGWITAIVALTVCTSLPLFYAAWRILRAER
;
A
#
# COMPACT_ATOMS: atom_id res chain seq x y z
N MET A 1 21.71 -30.46 -31.19
CA MET A 1 20.34 -30.66 -30.70
C MET A 1 19.62 -29.33 -30.86
N GLY A 2 18.97 -29.13 -32.00
CA GLY A 2 18.23 -27.89 -32.29
C GLY A 2 16.85 -28.02 -31.68
N GLU A 3 16.56 -27.19 -30.68
CA GLU A 3 15.20 -27.05 -30.17
C GLU A 3 14.33 -26.52 -31.31
N ASN A 4 13.40 -27.34 -31.81
CA ASN A 4 12.39 -26.90 -32.74
C ASN A 4 11.54 -25.83 -32.05
N LEU A 5 11.87 -24.57 -32.31
CA LEU A 5 11.09 -23.38 -31.99
C LEU A 5 9.79 -23.40 -32.80
N THR A 6 8.87 -24.28 -32.44
CA THR A 6 7.52 -24.25 -32.98
C THR A 6 6.79 -23.02 -32.43
N PRO A 7 5.98 -22.33 -33.26
CA PRO A 7 5.19 -21.17 -32.82
C PRO A 7 4.36 -21.43 -31.56
N GLU A 8 3.88 -22.67 -31.40
CA GLU A 8 3.14 -23.11 -30.21
C GLU A 8 4.02 -23.17 -28.95
N ASN A 9 5.28 -23.58 -29.04
CA ASN A 9 6.20 -23.54 -27.90
C ASN A 9 6.56 -22.10 -27.51
N ALA A 10 6.71 -21.21 -28.49
CA ALA A 10 6.92 -19.79 -28.22
C ALA A 10 5.71 -19.17 -27.51
N LEU A 11 4.49 -19.42 -28.01
CA LEU A 11 3.25 -18.94 -27.38
C LEU A 11 3.04 -19.51 -25.97
N ARG A 12 3.34 -20.79 -25.76
CA ARG A 12 3.25 -21.43 -24.43
C ARG A 12 4.29 -20.90 -23.45
N HIS A 13 5.46 -20.50 -23.94
CA HIS A 13 6.48 -19.85 -23.12
C HIS A 13 6.06 -18.43 -22.73
N ILE A 14 5.49 -17.67 -23.68
CA ILE A 14 4.95 -16.32 -23.44
C ILE A 14 3.82 -16.38 -22.41
N ASP A 15 2.86 -17.28 -22.55
CA ASP A 15 1.73 -17.42 -21.62
C ASP A 15 2.19 -17.84 -20.20
N LYS A 16 3.25 -18.66 -20.12
CA LYS A 16 3.85 -19.08 -18.85
C LYS A 16 4.65 -17.97 -18.18
N VAL A 17 5.35 -17.13 -18.94
CA VAL A 17 6.05 -15.94 -18.45
C VAL A 17 5.04 -14.89 -17.99
N ASP A 18 4.00 -14.62 -18.79
CA ASP A 18 2.94 -13.67 -18.45
C ASP A 18 2.19 -14.09 -17.17
N ARG A 19 1.83 -15.37 -17.02
CA ARG A 19 1.25 -15.90 -15.77
C ARG A 19 2.18 -15.77 -14.56
N ARG A 20 3.50 -15.93 -14.74
CA ARG A 20 4.47 -15.79 -13.64
C ARG A 20 4.64 -14.34 -13.21
N ALA A 21 4.57 -13.39 -14.13
CA ALA A 21 4.68 -11.97 -13.84
C ALA A 21 3.39 -11.38 -13.22
N ARG A 22 2.20 -11.86 -13.62
CA ARG A 22 0.91 -11.35 -13.11
C ARG A 22 0.63 -11.70 -11.65
N ARG A 23 0.94 -12.92 -11.21
CA ARG A 23 0.66 -13.39 -9.84
C ARG A 23 1.32 -12.52 -8.74
N PRO A 24 2.62 -12.21 -8.80
CA PRO A 24 3.25 -11.37 -7.78
C PRO A 24 2.79 -9.90 -7.89
N ALA A 25 2.49 -9.39 -9.09
CA ALA A 25 1.91 -8.06 -9.24
C ALA A 25 0.54 -7.96 -8.54
N ARG A 26 -0.31 -9.00 -8.65
CA ARG A 26 -1.59 -9.06 -7.94
C ARG A 26 -1.42 -9.06 -6.43
N GLU A 27 -0.48 -9.83 -5.91
CA GLU A 27 -0.19 -9.91 -4.47
C GLU A 27 0.28 -8.55 -3.93
N VAL A 28 1.10 -7.81 -4.69
CA VAL A 28 1.50 -6.42 -4.37
C VAL A 28 0.28 -5.49 -4.37
N GLY A 29 -0.55 -5.53 -5.42
CA GLY A 29 -1.75 -4.69 -5.53
C GLY A 29 -2.73 -4.91 -4.38
N VAL A 30 -2.95 -6.17 -3.98
CA VAL A 30 -3.76 -6.52 -2.80
C VAL A 30 -3.13 -6.01 -1.51
N THR A 31 -1.80 -6.13 -1.37
CA THR A 31 -1.08 -5.62 -0.19
C THR A 31 -1.29 -4.12 -0.03
N PHE A 32 -1.16 -3.32 -1.11
CA PHE A 32 -1.43 -1.88 -1.06
C PHE A 32 -2.88 -1.56 -0.67
N LEU A 33 -3.84 -2.33 -1.17
CA LEU A 33 -5.26 -2.13 -0.86
C LEU A 33 -5.56 -2.41 0.62
N VAL A 34 -5.01 -3.50 1.15
CA VAL A 34 -5.13 -3.89 2.56
C VAL A 34 -4.47 -2.84 3.45
N THR A 35 -3.24 -2.42 3.13
CA THR A 35 -2.53 -1.37 3.85
C THR A 35 -3.32 -0.06 3.83
N GLY A 36 -3.86 0.35 2.69
CA GLY A 36 -4.69 1.56 2.58
C GLY A 36 -5.90 1.54 3.49
N PHE A 37 -6.61 0.41 3.55
CA PHE A 37 -7.74 0.23 4.45
C PHE A 37 -7.32 0.30 5.93
N PHE A 38 -6.27 -0.43 6.31
CA PHE A 38 -5.79 -0.44 7.70
C PHE A 38 -5.20 0.90 8.13
N THR A 39 -4.65 1.70 7.21
CA THR A 39 -4.22 3.07 7.49
C THR A 39 -5.41 3.95 7.89
N ILE A 40 -6.59 3.78 7.26
CA ILE A 40 -7.80 4.51 7.67
C ILE A 40 -8.17 4.14 9.12
N VAL A 41 -8.29 2.84 9.38
CA VAL A 41 -8.68 2.33 10.70
C VAL A 41 -7.69 2.79 11.77
N TYR A 42 -6.39 2.72 11.47
CA TYR A 42 -5.31 3.16 12.35
C TYR A 42 -5.45 4.63 12.74
N TRP A 43 -5.58 5.52 11.76
CA TRP A 43 -5.62 6.96 12.04
C TRP A 43 -6.88 7.38 12.77
N LEU A 44 -8.03 6.81 12.41
CA LEU A 44 -9.27 7.06 13.15
C LEU A 44 -9.15 6.61 14.61
N ALA A 45 -8.62 5.41 14.85
CA ALA A 45 -8.45 4.89 16.21
C ALA A 45 -7.39 5.66 17.01
N MET A 46 -6.29 6.11 16.39
CA MET A 46 -5.27 6.91 17.08
C MET A 46 -5.76 8.33 17.42
N SER A 47 -6.54 8.95 16.54
CA SER A 47 -7.03 10.31 16.71
C SER A 47 -8.30 10.41 17.56
N LEU A 48 -9.23 9.47 17.41
CA LEU A 48 -10.56 9.53 18.03
C LEU A 48 -10.80 8.40 19.04
N GLY A 49 -9.95 7.38 19.05
CA GLY A 49 -10.11 6.23 19.94
C GLY A 49 -9.69 6.54 21.38
N PRO A 50 -10.25 5.78 22.34
CA PRO A 50 -9.90 5.91 23.75
C PRO A 50 -8.43 5.55 24.00
N GLY A 51 -7.80 6.20 24.98
CA GLY A 51 -6.35 6.13 25.21
C GLY A 51 -5.76 4.72 25.33
N TRP A 52 -6.50 3.78 25.93
CA TRP A 52 -6.08 2.38 26.08
C TRP A 52 -5.91 1.66 24.73
N SER A 53 -6.64 2.07 23.69
CA SER A 53 -6.59 1.42 22.37
C SER A 53 -5.38 1.88 21.54
N LYS A 54 -4.80 3.04 21.85
CA LYS A 54 -3.74 3.67 21.06
C LYS A 54 -2.48 2.80 21.00
N LEU A 55 -2.10 2.16 22.11
CA LEU A 55 -0.90 1.32 22.16
C LEU A 55 -1.06 0.03 21.32
N ALA A 56 -2.23 -0.60 21.39
CA ALA A 56 -2.54 -1.78 20.59
C ALA A 56 -2.57 -1.45 19.09
N VAL A 57 -3.20 -0.32 18.73
CA VAL A 57 -3.32 0.15 17.35
C VAL A 57 -1.95 0.54 16.78
N ALA A 58 -1.08 1.18 17.56
CA ALA A 58 0.30 1.46 17.19
C ALA A 58 1.11 0.18 16.93
N ALA A 59 0.98 -0.84 17.78
CA ALA A 59 1.66 -2.12 17.59
C ALA A 59 1.20 -2.83 16.31
N ILE A 60 -0.10 -2.86 16.04
CA ILE A 60 -0.67 -3.46 14.82
C ILE A 60 -0.16 -2.74 13.56
N TRP A 61 -0.13 -1.41 13.57
CA TRP A 61 0.34 -0.63 12.43
C TRP A 61 1.84 -0.79 12.18
N LEU A 62 2.63 -0.88 13.24
CA LEU A 62 4.07 -1.15 13.13
C LEU A 62 4.31 -2.55 12.54
N ALA A 63 3.58 -3.56 13.00
CA ALA A 63 3.64 -4.91 12.42
C ALA A 63 3.25 -4.92 10.94
N LEU A 64 2.19 -4.19 10.56
CA LEU A 64 1.72 -4.09 9.18
C LEU A 64 2.72 -3.35 8.28
N THR A 65 3.39 -2.31 8.80
CA THR A 65 4.45 -1.59 8.10
C THR A 65 5.67 -2.47 7.87
N VAL A 66 6.14 -3.17 8.91
CA VAL A 66 7.26 -4.13 8.81
C VAL A 66 6.92 -5.23 7.81
N PHE A 67 5.72 -5.81 7.89
CA PHE A 67 5.26 -6.84 6.95
C PHE A 67 5.26 -6.32 5.51
N SER A 68 4.75 -5.09 5.28
CA SER A 68 4.70 -4.46 3.96
C SER A 68 6.10 -4.21 3.39
N VAL A 69 7.04 -3.76 4.22
CA VAL A 69 8.46 -3.56 3.83
C VAL A 69 9.12 -4.89 3.48
N VAL A 70 8.95 -5.92 4.33
CA VAL A 70 9.51 -7.25 4.09
C VAL A 70 8.95 -7.87 2.82
N GLN A 71 7.64 -7.78 2.60
CA GLN A 71 6.99 -8.27 1.36
C GLN A 71 7.54 -7.56 0.13
N THR A 72 7.61 -6.22 0.17
CA THR A 72 8.11 -5.43 -0.97
C THR A 72 9.57 -5.78 -1.27
N ASN A 73 10.41 -5.94 -0.25
CA ASN A 73 11.81 -6.34 -0.41
C ASN A 73 11.96 -7.77 -0.96
N ARG A 74 11.15 -8.72 -0.47
CA ARG A 74 11.15 -10.11 -0.97
C ARG A 74 10.77 -10.17 -2.46
N LEU A 75 9.78 -9.39 -2.87
CA LEU A 75 9.29 -9.36 -4.25
C LEU A 75 10.23 -8.57 -5.18
N GLY A 76 10.87 -7.50 -4.68
CA GLY A 76 11.87 -6.72 -5.43
C GLY A 76 13.17 -7.48 -5.74
N ILE A 77 13.50 -8.52 -4.96
CA ILE A 77 14.64 -9.41 -5.21
C ILE A 77 14.30 -10.49 -6.26
N GLN A 78 13.02 -10.85 -6.42
CA GLN A 78 12.62 -11.97 -7.27
C GLN A 78 12.34 -11.60 -8.73
N ASP A 79 11.89 -10.39 -9.05
CA ASP A 79 11.58 -10.03 -10.44
C ASP A 79 11.98 -8.59 -10.81
N ARG A 80 12.96 -8.49 -11.71
CA ARG A 80 13.30 -7.25 -12.43
C ARG A 80 12.13 -6.73 -13.27
N GLU A 81 11.13 -7.57 -13.54
CA GLU A 81 9.88 -7.24 -14.23
C GLU A 81 8.88 -6.49 -13.31
N ILE A 82 8.86 -6.79 -12.00
CA ILE A 82 8.08 -6.04 -10.99
C ILE A 82 8.72 -4.67 -10.69
N ALA A 83 9.99 -4.46 -11.04
CA ALA A 83 10.63 -3.15 -10.92
C ALA A 83 9.89 -2.05 -11.70
N TRP A 84 9.11 -2.40 -12.73
CA TRP A 84 8.24 -1.44 -13.43
C TRP A 84 6.98 -1.09 -12.65
N ALA A 85 6.54 -1.91 -11.69
CA ALA A 85 5.55 -1.53 -10.68
C ALA A 85 6.18 -0.72 -9.53
N GLY A 86 7.45 -0.99 -9.21
CA GLY A 86 8.26 -0.24 -8.23
C GLY A 86 8.60 1.20 -8.65
N LYS A 87 8.85 1.45 -9.94
CA LYS A 87 9.14 2.79 -10.50
C LYS A 87 7.98 3.80 -10.35
N PRO A 88 6.71 3.49 -10.67
CA PRO A 88 5.58 4.39 -10.48
C PRO A 88 5.12 4.51 -9.02
N THR A 89 5.49 3.58 -8.13
CA THR A 89 5.18 3.69 -6.70
C THR A 89 6.09 4.66 -5.95
N GLY A 90 7.24 5.09 -6.49
CA GLY A 90 8.13 6.06 -5.83
C GLY A 90 7.40 7.35 -5.40
N PRO A 91 6.74 8.06 -6.33
CA PRO A 91 5.92 9.23 -6.00
C PRO A 91 4.78 8.89 -5.03
N VAL A 92 4.14 7.74 -5.18
CA VAL A 92 3.04 7.31 -4.29
C VAL A 92 3.52 7.12 -2.85
N THR A 93 4.64 6.42 -2.66
CA THR A 93 5.25 6.18 -1.36
C THR A 93 5.71 7.49 -0.72
N VAL A 94 6.28 8.41 -1.51
CA VAL A 94 6.66 9.75 -1.03
C VAL A 94 5.42 10.54 -0.60
N THR A 95 4.37 10.59 -1.43
CA THR A 95 3.12 11.28 -1.09
C THR A 95 2.47 10.66 0.16
N TYR A 96 2.43 9.34 0.25
CA TYR A 96 1.97 8.63 1.43
C TYR A 96 2.77 8.99 2.68
N GLY A 97 4.10 9.02 2.58
CA GLY A 97 5.00 9.41 3.66
C GLY A 97 4.76 10.85 4.11
N ILE A 98 4.63 11.80 3.18
CA ILE A 98 4.32 13.20 3.48
C ILE A 98 2.98 13.30 4.20
N LEU A 99 1.93 12.65 3.70
CA LEU A 99 0.60 12.70 4.33
C LEU A 99 0.58 12.03 5.71
N THR A 100 1.36 10.96 5.90
CA THR A 100 1.57 10.33 7.21
C THR A 100 2.22 11.30 8.20
N VAL A 101 3.25 12.04 7.76
CA VAL A 101 3.90 13.08 8.58
C VAL A 101 2.92 14.22 8.91
N VAL A 102 2.14 14.68 7.93
CA VAL A 102 1.09 15.69 8.17
C VAL A 102 0.09 15.19 9.22
N MET A 103 -0.35 13.94 9.12
CA MET A 103 -1.28 13.36 10.10
C MET A 103 -0.67 13.25 11.51
N LEU A 104 0.61 12.91 11.62
CA LEU A 104 1.35 12.94 12.88
C LEU A 104 1.39 14.35 13.47
N VAL A 105 1.76 15.34 12.66
CA VAL A 105 1.86 16.74 13.12
C VAL A 105 0.50 17.26 13.58
N VAL A 106 -0.56 16.99 12.83
CA VAL A 106 -1.93 17.36 13.20
C VAL A 106 -2.32 16.69 14.52
N GLY A 107 -2.12 15.38 14.63
CA GLY A 107 -2.50 14.61 15.83
C GLY A 107 -1.70 14.98 17.08
N MET A 108 -0.42 15.33 16.95
CA MET A 108 0.45 15.65 18.09
C MET A 108 0.36 17.10 18.55
N PHE A 109 0.17 18.04 17.62
CA PHE A 109 0.33 19.47 17.92
C PHE A 109 -0.93 20.31 17.70
N LEU A 110 -1.88 19.86 16.88
CA LEU A 110 -3.03 20.67 16.48
C LEU A 110 -4.37 20.14 16.99
N LEU A 111 -4.46 18.84 17.29
CA LEU A 111 -5.69 18.20 17.73
C LEU A 111 -6.02 18.62 19.19
N PRO A 112 -7.13 19.32 19.44
CA PRO A 112 -7.56 19.63 20.81
C PRO A 112 -7.96 18.37 21.59
N GLU A 113 -7.89 18.45 22.93
CA GLU A 113 -8.28 17.35 23.83
C GLU A 113 -9.74 16.92 23.64
N ASP A 114 -10.65 17.90 23.44
CA ASP A 114 -12.06 17.68 23.12
C ASP A 114 -12.37 18.15 21.69
N PRO A 115 -12.18 17.28 20.67
CA PRO A 115 -12.42 17.66 19.29
C PRO A 115 -13.92 17.79 19.00
N GLY A 116 -14.36 19.00 18.67
CA GLY A 116 -15.71 19.26 18.15
C GLY A 116 -15.92 18.67 16.75
N ALA A 117 -17.16 18.72 16.25
CA ALA A 117 -17.57 18.09 14.98
C ALA A 117 -16.72 18.54 13.76
N GLY A 118 -16.26 19.79 13.72
CA GLY A 118 -15.38 20.29 12.67
C GLY A 118 -14.02 19.58 12.65
N TRP A 119 -13.42 19.36 13.83
CA TRP A 119 -12.16 18.62 13.96
C TRP A 119 -12.31 17.14 13.62
N ILE A 120 -13.39 16.51 14.06
CA ILE A 120 -13.69 15.12 13.70
C ILE A 120 -13.80 14.98 12.18
N THR A 121 -14.52 15.88 11.52
CA THR A 121 -14.67 15.88 10.05
C THR A 121 -13.32 16.07 9.36
N ALA A 122 -12.49 17.00 9.84
CA ALA A 122 -11.15 17.23 9.30
C ALA A 122 -10.24 16.00 9.44
N ILE A 123 -10.27 15.32 10.58
CA ILE A 123 -9.52 14.08 10.83
C ILE A 123 -9.97 12.96 9.89
N VAL A 124 -11.27 12.79 9.72
CA VAL A 124 -11.82 11.77 8.80
C VAL A 124 -11.37 12.07 7.37
N ALA A 125 -11.50 13.32 6.92
CA ALA A 125 -11.08 13.73 5.59
C ALA A 125 -9.58 13.52 5.38
N LEU A 126 -8.75 13.94 6.34
CA LEU A 126 -7.30 13.79 6.27
C LEU A 126 -6.88 12.32 6.26
N THR A 127 -7.55 11.48 7.05
CA THR A 127 -7.32 10.03 7.08
C THR A 127 -7.60 9.37 5.74
N VAL A 128 -8.71 9.74 5.09
CA VAL A 128 -9.05 9.28 3.74
C VAL A 128 -7.99 9.74 2.75
N CYS A 129 -7.64 11.03 2.77
CA CYS A 129 -6.61 11.60 1.91
C CYS A 129 -5.27 10.88 2.04
N THR A 130 -4.83 10.59 3.27
CA THR A 130 -3.58 9.86 3.56
C THR A 130 -3.59 8.44 2.97
N SER A 131 -4.77 7.84 2.81
CA SER A 131 -4.91 6.47 2.30
C SER A 131 -5.09 6.39 0.78
N LEU A 132 -5.49 7.49 0.13
CA LEU A 132 -5.68 7.56 -1.32
C LEU A 132 -4.46 7.14 -2.15
N PRO A 133 -3.20 7.52 -1.81
CA PRO A 133 -2.04 7.06 -2.55
C PRO A 133 -1.96 5.53 -2.62
N LEU A 134 -2.25 4.83 -1.51
CA LEU A 134 -2.20 3.38 -1.44
C LEU A 134 -3.30 2.74 -2.30
N PHE A 135 -4.53 3.28 -2.26
CA PHE A 135 -5.61 2.83 -3.14
C PHE A 135 -5.31 3.11 -4.62
N TYR A 136 -4.70 4.25 -4.94
CA TYR A 136 -4.29 4.58 -6.30
C TYR A 136 -3.21 3.61 -6.81
N ALA A 137 -2.20 3.28 -6.00
CA ALA A 137 -1.21 2.27 -6.34
C ALA A 137 -1.84 0.89 -6.53
N ALA A 138 -2.70 0.46 -5.61
CA ALA A 138 -3.43 -0.80 -5.72
C ALA A 138 -4.23 -0.88 -7.03
N TRP A 139 -5.01 0.16 -7.33
CA TRP A 139 -5.80 0.24 -8.55
C TRP A 139 -4.93 0.19 -9.81
N ARG A 140 -3.84 0.95 -9.84
CA ARG A 140 -2.93 1.00 -10.99
C ARG A 140 -2.28 -0.36 -11.26
N ILE A 141 -1.83 -1.05 -10.20
CA ILE A 141 -1.19 -2.37 -10.31
C ILE A 141 -2.21 -3.43 -10.73
N LEU A 142 -3.38 -3.48 -10.10
CA LEU A 142 -4.44 -4.45 -10.42
C LEU A 142 -5.06 -4.22 -11.80
N ARG A 143 -5.07 -2.97 -12.29
CA ARG A 143 -5.52 -2.64 -13.65
C ARG A 143 -4.50 -3.05 -14.71
N ALA A 144 -3.20 -2.92 -14.42
CA ALA A 144 -2.15 -3.35 -15.35
C ALA A 144 -2.11 -4.89 -15.54
N GLU A 145 -2.77 -5.64 -14.66
CA GLU A 145 -2.91 -7.09 -14.75
C GLU A 145 -4.07 -7.56 -15.65
N ARG A 146 -4.99 -6.65 -16.03
CA ARG A 146 -6.15 -6.94 -16.90
C ARG A 146 -5.78 -6.71 -18.36
#